data_AF-A0A6P0UTU3-F1
#
_entry.id   AF-A0A6P0UTU3-F1
#
_cell.length_a   1.000
_cell.length_b   1.000
_cell.length_c   1.000
_cell.angle_alpha   90.00
_cell.angle_beta   90.00
_cell.angle_gamma   90.00
#
_symmetry.space_group_name_H-M   'P 1'
#
loop_
_entity.id
_entity.type
_entity.pdbx_description
1 polymer ?
#
loop_
_entity_poly.entity_id
_entity_poly.type
_entity_poly.pdbx_seq_one_letter_code
_entity_poly.pdbx_strand_id
1 'polypeptide(L)'
;MTTKGSKYLLIKNNKDLTKTDKEQLEKILNQSVCLRVAYEMKEEFRDIYETSTTVKSGMKRMKKWLVQAQIFYEKTAQTIRSPPARNMQLLY
;
A
#
# COMPACT_ATOMS: atom_id res chain seq x y z
N MET A 1 -5.04 -15.31 -14.15
CA MET A 1 -3.80 -14.53 -13.96
C MET A 1 -2.91 -15.30 -13.00
N THR A 2 -1.67 -15.61 -13.37
CA THR A 2 -0.69 -16.23 -12.45
C THR A 2 -0.34 -15.20 -11.37
N THR A 3 -0.22 -15.66 -10.12
CA THR A 3 0.00 -14.84 -8.91
C THR A 3 1.22 -13.92 -8.96
N LYS A 4 2.15 -14.15 -9.89
CA LYS A 4 3.36 -13.30 -10.10
C LYS A 4 3.06 -12.01 -10.87
N GLY A 5 2.13 -12.02 -11.84
CA GLY A 5 1.83 -10.85 -12.68
C GLY A 5 1.04 -9.77 -11.94
N SER A 6 0.10 -10.18 -11.07
CA SER A 6 -0.72 -9.25 -10.28
C SER A 6 0.09 -8.48 -9.23
N LYS A 7 1.07 -9.13 -8.59
CA LYS A 7 1.97 -8.46 -7.62
C LYS A 7 2.80 -7.36 -8.27
N TYR A 8 3.28 -7.61 -9.50
CA TYR A 8 4.08 -6.62 -10.24
C TYR A 8 3.27 -5.34 -10.53
N LEU A 9 1.99 -5.48 -10.94
CA LEU A 9 1.09 -4.36 -11.22
C LEU A 9 0.84 -3.47 -9.99
N LEU A 10 0.75 -4.06 -8.80
CA LEU A 10 0.54 -3.32 -7.54
C LEU A 10 1.78 -2.51 -7.11
N ILE A 11 2.97 -3.04 -7.37
CA ILE A 11 4.23 -2.43 -6.93
C ILE A 11 4.67 -1.33 -7.89
N LYS A 12 4.51 -1.57 -9.21
CA LYS A 12 4.89 -0.61 -10.25
C LYS A 12 4.15 0.73 -10.07
N ASN A 13 4.83 1.82 -10.40
CA ASN A 13 4.26 3.16 -10.27
C ASN A 13 3.15 3.35 -11.30
N ASN A 14 2.03 3.97 -10.91
CA ASN A 14 0.91 4.21 -11.84
C ASN A 14 1.32 4.97 -13.11
N LYS A 15 2.28 5.91 -12.99
CA LYS A 15 2.81 6.66 -14.13
C LYS A 15 3.54 5.78 -15.16
N ASP A 16 4.06 4.64 -14.74
CA ASP A 16 4.84 3.70 -15.57
C ASP A 16 3.95 2.56 -16.14
N LEU A 17 2.66 2.52 -15.77
CA LEU A 17 1.72 1.50 -16.23
C LEU A 17 1.20 1.83 -17.64
N THR A 18 1.19 0.82 -18.50
CA THR A 18 0.50 0.92 -19.80
C THR A 18 -1.01 1.00 -19.61
N LYS A 19 -1.75 1.37 -20.66
CA LYS A 19 -3.22 1.38 -20.62
C LYS A 19 -3.78 0.00 -20.22
N THR A 20 -3.26 -1.06 -20.82
CA THR A 20 -3.65 -2.45 -20.51
C THR A 20 -3.33 -2.82 -19.07
N ASP A 21 -2.15 -2.42 -18.56
CA ASP A 21 -1.77 -2.66 -17.17
C ASP A 21 -2.74 -1.97 -16.19
N LYS A 22 -3.17 -0.74 -16.50
CA LYS A 22 -4.13 0.01 -15.67
C LYS A 22 -5.50 -0.66 -15.64
N GLU A 23 -5.97 -1.16 -16.78
CA GLU A 23 -7.24 -1.91 -16.83
C GLU A 23 -7.16 -3.21 -16.02
N GLN A 24 -6.01 -3.90 -16.04
CA GLN A 24 -5.80 -5.10 -15.23
C GLN A 24 -5.66 -4.79 -13.74
N LEU A 25 -4.93 -3.75 -13.40
CA LEU A 25 -4.79 -3.25 -12.03
C LEU A 25 -6.18 -2.91 -11.47
N GLU A 26 -7.01 -2.21 -12.22
CA GLU A 26 -8.35 -1.81 -11.79
C GLU A 26 -9.23 -3.03 -11.50
N LYS A 27 -9.15 -4.09 -12.31
CA LYS A 27 -9.81 -5.37 -12.02
C LYS A 27 -9.33 -5.99 -10.71
N ILE A 28 -8.04 -5.92 -10.40
CA ILE A 28 -7.46 -6.42 -9.14
C ILE A 28 -7.95 -5.58 -7.95
N LEU A 29 -7.89 -4.25 -8.05
CA LEU A 29 -8.28 -3.34 -6.98
C LEU A 29 -9.78 -3.41 -6.68
N ASN A 30 -10.61 -3.70 -7.69
CA ASN A 30 -12.05 -3.92 -7.50
C ASN A 30 -12.40 -5.18 -6.69
N GLN A 31 -11.45 -6.10 -6.50
CA GLN A 31 -11.68 -7.29 -5.67
C GLN A 31 -11.54 -7.01 -4.17
N SER A 32 -10.92 -5.89 -3.78
CA SER A 32 -10.71 -5.57 -2.37
C SER A 32 -10.55 -4.06 -2.15
N VAL A 33 -11.50 -3.48 -1.43
CA VAL A 33 -11.46 -2.07 -1.01
C VAL A 33 -10.20 -1.77 -0.19
N CYS A 34 -9.80 -2.68 0.70
CA CYS A 34 -8.58 -2.53 1.48
C CYS A 34 -7.33 -2.48 0.59
N LEU A 35 -7.25 -3.35 -0.42
CA LEU A 35 -6.13 -3.36 -1.36
C LEU A 35 -6.07 -2.07 -2.19
N ARG A 36 -7.23 -1.55 -2.61
CA ARG A 36 -7.34 -0.25 -3.30
C ARG A 36 -6.80 0.88 -2.44
N VAL A 37 -7.26 1.00 -1.20
CA VAL A 37 -6.79 2.04 -0.27
C VAL A 37 -5.28 1.92 -0.07
N ALA A 38 -4.76 0.71 0.15
CA ALA A 38 -3.32 0.50 0.30
C ALA A 38 -2.51 0.92 -0.94
N TYR A 39 -3.03 0.66 -2.14
CA TYR A 39 -2.41 1.10 -3.39
C TYR A 39 -2.43 2.63 -3.53
N GLU A 40 -3.57 3.27 -3.27
CA GLU A 40 -3.72 4.73 -3.33
C GLU A 40 -2.79 5.43 -2.33
N MET A 41 -2.69 4.93 -1.11
CA MET A 41 -1.76 5.46 -0.10
C MET A 41 -0.31 5.36 -0.53
N LYS A 42 0.08 4.27 -1.21
CA LYS A 42 1.42 4.13 -1.80
C LYS A 42 1.66 5.18 -2.90
N GLU A 43 0.69 5.41 -3.76
CA GLU A 43 0.80 6.38 -4.86
C GLU A 43 0.84 7.83 -4.33
N GLU A 44 0.05 8.16 -3.29
CA GLU A 44 0.09 9.46 -2.63
C GLU A 44 1.44 9.72 -1.95
N PHE A 45 2.02 8.72 -1.28
CA PHE A 45 3.36 8.84 -0.70
C PHE A 45 4.40 9.25 -1.76
N ARG A 46 4.37 8.57 -2.92
CA ARG A 46 5.26 8.90 -4.04
C ARG A 46 4.98 10.32 -4.55
N ASP A 47 3.72 10.68 -4.74
CA ASP A 47 3.35 12.02 -5.20
C ASP A 47 3.90 13.11 -4.27
N ILE A 48 3.84 12.92 -2.95
CA ILE A 48 4.44 13.83 -1.97
C ILE A 48 5.95 13.97 -2.21
N TYR A 49 6.65 12.85 -2.42
CA TYR A 49 8.10 12.85 -2.64
C TYR A 49 8.49 13.51 -3.97
N GLU A 50 7.77 13.22 -5.06
CA GLU A 50 8.12 13.67 -6.41
C GLU A 50 7.69 15.10 -6.72
N THR A 51 6.64 15.63 -6.08
CA THR A 51 6.03 16.91 -6.46
C THR A 51 6.22 18.03 -5.43
N SER A 52 6.75 17.74 -4.23
CA SER A 52 6.97 18.77 -3.23
C SER A 52 8.16 19.66 -3.58
N THR A 53 7.88 20.92 -3.92
CA THR A 53 8.89 21.91 -4.33
C THR A 53 9.77 22.43 -3.20
N THR A 54 9.36 22.27 -1.94
CA THR A 54 10.12 22.70 -0.77
C THR A 54 10.05 21.67 0.35
N VAL A 55 11.07 21.64 1.21
CA VAL A 55 11.07 20.77 2.40
C VAL A 55 9.87 21.06 3.31
N LYS A 56 9.52 22.34 3.50
CA LYS A 56 8.39 22.75 4.36
C LYS A 56 7.06 22.24 3.81
N SER A 57 6.81 22.36 2.51
CA SER A 57 5.57 21.85 1.89
C SER A 57 5.52 20.33 1.90
N GLY A 58 6.64 19.67 1.59
CA GLY A 58 6.76 18.21 1.67
C GLY A 58 6.51 17.68 3.08
N MET A 59 7.13 18.27 4.10
CA MET A 59 6.92 17.88 5.51
C MET A 59 5.46 18.06 5.94
N LYS A 60 4.80 19.14 5.52
CA LYS A 60 3.37 19.37 5.81
C LYS A 60 2.50 18.26 5.20
N ARG A 61 2.75 17.88 3.95
CA ARG A 61 2.00 16.81 3.26
C ARG A 61 2.29 15.43 3.86
N MET A 62 3.56 15.14 4.12
CA MET A 62 4.00 13.88 4.74
C MET A 62 3.37 13.69 6.12
N LYS A 63 3.26 14.74 6.93
CA LYS A 63 2.56 14.68 8.23
C LYS A 63 1.09 14.29 8.08
N LYS A 64 0.38 14.81 7.08
CA LYS A 64 -1.01 14.44 6.79
C LYS A 64 -1.12 12.97 6.38
N TRP A 65 -0.26 12.55 5.46
CA TRP A 65 -0.19 11.17 5.00
C TRP A 65 0.09 10.20 6.16
N LEU A 66 1.01 10.55 7.07
CA LEU A 66 1.34 9.74 8.25
C LEU A 66 0.15 9.52 9.18
N VAL A 67 -0.71 10.52 9.39
CA VAL A 67 -1.93 10.37 10.20
C VAL A 67 -2.86 9.32 9.59
N GLN A 68 -3.07 9.36 8.27
CA GLN A 68 -3.88 8.37 7.57
C GLN A 68 -3.22 6.99 7.61
N ALA A 69 -1.91 6.91 7.41
CA ALA A 69 -1.14 5.67 7.46
C ALA A 69 -1.22 5.01 8.83
N GLN A 70 -1.15 5.79 9.91
CA GLN A 70 -1.29 5.26 11.27
C GLN A 70 -2.65 4.62 11.49
N ILE A 71 -3.74 5.26 11.05
CA ILE A 71 -5.10 4.72 11.18
C ILE A 71 -5.28 3.46 10.33
N PHE A 72 -4.81 3.49 9.08
CA PHE A 72 -5.01 2.38 8.15
C PHE A 72 -4.14 1.16 8.47
N TYR A 73 -2.87 1.37 8.83
CA TYR A 73 -1.91 0.31 9.14
C TYR A 73 -1.84 -0.05 10.64
N GLU A 74 -2.70 0.52 11.48
CA GLU A 74 -2.69 0.28 12.94
C GLU A 74 -2.70 -1.22 13.27
N LYS A 75 -3.54 -1.99 12.58
CA LYS A 75 -3.65 -3.45 12.78
C LYS A 75 -2.40 -4.21 12.33
N THR A 76 -1.73 -3.79 11.26
CA THR A 76 -0.46 -4.40 10.81
C THR A 76 0.71 -4.02 11.71
N ALA A 77 0.72 -2.82 12.29
CA ALA A 77 1.71 -2.42 13.29
C ALA A 77 1.58 -3.24 14.58
N GLN A 78 0.37 -3.66 14.95
CA GLN A 78 0.13 -4.60 16.05
C GLN A 78 0.65 -6.01 15.74
N THR A 79 0.54 -6.49 14.49
CA THR A 79 1.10 -7.79 14.08
C THR A 79 2.63 -7.84 14.19
N ILE A 80 3.31 -6.70 14.02
CA ILE A 80 4.76 -6.59 14.22
C ILE A 80 5.12 -6.53 15.71
N ARG A 81 4.29 -5.87 16.55
CA ARG A 81 4.52 -5.75 18.00
C ARG A 81 4.16 -7.01 18.80
N SER A 82 3.19 -7.79 18.32
CA SER A 82 2.84 -9.12 18.84
C SER A 82 2.70 -10.07 17.66
N PRO A 83 3.78 -10.80 17.30
CA PRO A 83 3.65 -11.91 16.36
C PRO A 83 2.57 -12.86 16.90
N PRO A 84 1.61 -13.32 16.07
CA PRO A 84 0.65 -14.31 16.54
C PRO A 84 1.42 -15.51 17.06
N ALA A 85 1.21 -15.85 18.33
CA ALA A 85 1.72 -17.06 18.93
C ALA A 85 1.28 -18.21 18.00
N ARG A 86 2.24 -18.80 17.29
CA ARG A 86 1.96 -19.96 16.45
C ARG A 86 1.45 -21.04 17.39
N ASN A 87 0.17 -21.38 17.22
CA ASN A 87 -0.41 -22.61 17.73
C ASN A 87 0.43 -23.79 17.20
N MET A 88 1.35 -24.26 18.04
CA MET A 88 2.13 -25.47 17.91
C MET A 88 2.43 -25.82 19.38
N GLN A 89 1.78 -26.76 20.06
CA GLN A 89 1.39 -28.10 19.64
C GLN A 89 0.21 -28.60 20.48
N LEU A 90 -0.85 -29.07 19.81
CA LEU A 90 -1.38 -30.41 20.09
C LEU A 90 -0.40 -31.39 19.39
N LEU A 91 -0.16 -32.57 19.99
CA LEU A 91 0.91 -33.56 19.73
C LEU A 91 2.21 -33.19 20.49
N TYR A 92 2.48 -33.69 21.70
CA TYR A 92 2.30 -35.03 22.28
C TYR A 92 1.83 -34.95 23.75
#